data_AF-A0A3V2NXS6-F1
#
_entry.id   AF-A0A3V2NXS6-F1
#
_cell.length_a   1.000
_cell.length_b   1.000
_cell.length_c   1.000
_cell.angle_alpha   90.00
_cell.angle_beta   90.00
_cell.angle_gamma   90.00
#
_symmetry.space_group_name_H-M   'P 1'
#
loop_
_entity.id
_entity.type
_entity.pdbx_description
1 polymer ?
#
loop_
_entity_poly.entity_id
_entity_poly.type
_entity_poly.pdbx_seq_one_letter_code
_entity_poly.pdbx_strand_id
1 'polypeptide(L)'
;MEKLKYLVALLGHTILTLTGFYFYSFSASWDEALQQLLDEGSLVTVNKHNAIFYYGENFFEVWIANRWYAYGWLNRCNGRSPDDCQQFRPHFRTMYRLHQMVQAYRRGTA
;
A
#
# COMPACT_ATOMS: atom_id res chain seq x y z
N MET A 1 -5.09 1.89 22.26
CA MET A 1 -4.87 2.97 21.26
C MET A 1 -4.78 2.44 19.82
N GLU A 2 -4.01 1.38 19.53
CA GLU A 2 -3.90 0.82 18.16
C GLU A 2 -5.24 0.31 17.57
N LYS A 3 -6.07 -0.37 18.37
CA LYS A 3 -7.41 -0.81 17.93
C LYS A 3 -8.33 0.36 17.52
N LEU A 4 -8.28 1.48 18.25
CA LEU A 4 -9.09 2.66 17.93
C LEU A 4 -8.64 3.31 16.62
N LYS A 5 -7.32 3.42 16.38
CA LYS A 5 -6.76 3.93 15.11
C LYS A 5 -7.18 3.07 13.92
N TYR A 6 -7.15 1.74 14.09
CA TYR A 6 -7.61 0.81 13.07
C TYR A 6 -9.11 0.98 12.78
N LEU A 7 -9.95 1.08 13.81
CA LEU A 7 -11.40 1.28 13.64
C LEU A 7 -11.74 2.60 12.94
N VAL A 8 -11.05 3.70 13.28
CA VAL A 8 -11.22 4.99 12.59
C VAL A 8 -10.81 4.89 11.12
N ALA A 9 -9.69 4.23 10.83
CA ALA A 9 -9.24 4.01 9.45
C ALA A 9 -10.24 3.12 8.67
N LEU A 10 -10.78 2.09 9.32
CA LEU A 10 -11.78 1.19 8.75
C LEU A 10 -13.10 1.93 8.46
N LEU A 11 -13.56 2.82 9.34
CA LEU A 11 -14.74 3.65 9.09
C LEU A 11 -14.57 4.51 7.83
N GLY A 12 -13.40 5.14 7.65
CA GLY A 12 -13.09 5.89 6.43
C GLY A 12 -13.09 5.02 5.17
N HIS A 13 -12.54 3.80 5.26
CA HIS A 13 -12.60 2.79 4.19
C HIS A 13 -14.05 2.38 3.87
N THR A 14 -14.86 2.11 4.88
CA THR A 14 -16.26 1.69 4.72
C THR A 14 -17.10 2.76 4.01
N ILE A 15 -16.89 4.04 4.32
CA ILE A 15 -17.57 5.14 3.61
C ILE A 15 -17.21 5.14 2.12
N LEU A 16 -15.92 4.95 1.78
CA LEU A 16 -15.48 4.86 0.38
C LEU A 16 -16.02 3.60 -0.32
N THR A 17 -16.13 2.48 0.39
CA THR A 17 -16.70 1.22 -0.12
C THR A 17 -18.19 1.35 -0.41
N LEU A 18 -18.95 1.92 0.54
CA LEU A 18 -20.40 2.11 0.39
C LEU A 18 -20.76 3.10 -0.72
N THR A 19 -19.86 4.02 -1.03
CA THR A 19 -20.07 5.01 -2.10
C THR A 19 -19.54 4.54 -3.46
N GLY A 20 -18.88 3.37 -3.53
CA GLY A 20 -18.36 2.80 -4.78
C GLY A 20 -17.14 3.54 -5.37
N PHE A 21 -16.63 4.56 -4.69
CA PHE A 21 -15.49 5.36 -5.16
C PHE A 21 -14.19 4.74 -4.69
N TYR A 22 -13.80 3.57 -5.18
CA TYR A 22 -12.38 3.21 -5.23
C TYR A 22 -11.85 3.53 -6.60
N PHE A 23 -10.64 4.06 -6.67
CA PHE A 23 -10.01 4.32 -7.96
C PHE A 23 -9.67 3.00 -8.68
N TYR A 24 -9.29 1.96 -7.91
CA TYR A 24 -8.86 0.68 -8.44
C TYR A 24 -9.69 -0.50 -7.92
N SER A 25 -9.91 -1.47 -8.81
CA SER A 25 -10.48 -2.78 -8.49
C SER A 25 -9.58 -3.56 -7.53
N PHE A 26 -10.18 -4.44 -6.74
CA PHE A 26 -9.45 -5.35 -5.88
C PHE A 26 -8.77 -6.47 -6.70
N SER A 27 -7.57 -6.87 -6.29
CA SER A 27 -6.90 -8.08 -6.79
C SER A 27 -6.30 -8.88 -5.63
N ALA A 28 -6.65 -10.17 -5.56
CA ALA A 28 -6.11 -11.09 -4.56
C ALA A 28 -4.62 -11.39 -4.80
N SER A 29 -4.21 -11.56 -6.06
CA SER A 29 -2.80 -11.83 -6.38
C SER A 29 -1.90 -10.65 -6.03
N TRP A 30 -2.38 -9.42 -6.24
CA TRP A 30 -1.63 -8.24 -5.80
C TRP A 30 -1.61 -8.11 -4.26
N ASP A 31 -2.72 -8.44 -3.59
CA ASP A 31 -2.75 -8.43 -2.13
C ASP A 31 -1.75 -9.41 -1.51
N GLU A 32 -1.64 -10.63 -2.06
CA GLU A 32 -0.65 -11.63 -1.66
C GLU A 32 0.78 -11.16 -1.93
N ALA A 33 1.05 -10.64 -3.14
CA ALA A 33 2.36 -10.12 -3.51
C ALA A 33 2.80 -8.95 -2.60
N LEU A 34 1.88 -8.04 -2.28
CA LEU A 34 2.17 -6.94 -1.37
C LEU A 34 2.36 -7.43 0.07
N GLN A 35 1.60 -8.42 0.54
CA GLN A 35 1.86 -9.02 1.85
C GLN A 35 3.26 -9.64 1.92
N GLN A 36 3.66 -10.40 0.91
CA GLN A 36 5.01 -10.95 0.81
C GLN A 36 6.08 -9.86 0.81
N LEU A 37 5.86 -8.77 0.05
CA LEU A 37 6.76 -7.62 0.04
C LEU A 37 6.87 -6.94 1.41
N LEU A 38 5.79 -6.87 2.18
CA LEU A 38 5.78 -6.32 3.55
C LEU A 38 6.39 -7.26 4.59
N ASP A 39 6.41 -8.57 4.32
CA ASP A 39 6.94 -9.59 5.24
C ASP A 39 8.43 -9.86 5.00
N GLU A 40 8.85 -9.89 3.75
CA GLU A 40 10.21 -10.31 3.35
C GLU A 40 11.03 -9.19 2.70
N GLY A 41 10.37 -8.15 2.18
CA GLY A 41 11.02 -7.03 1.52
C GLY A 41 11.63 -6.03 2.48
N SER A 42 12.68 -5.34 2.03
CA SER A 42 13.29 -4.24 2.78
C SER A 42 12.70 -2.90 2.31
N LEU A 43 12.08 -2.14 3.22
CA LEU A 43 11.65 -0.77 2.93
C LEU A 43 12.86 0.16 2.89
N VAL A 44 13.32 0.52 1.69
CA VAL A 44 14.56 1.29 1.48
C VAL A 44 14.33 2.78 1.64
N THR A 45 13.23 3.29 1.07
CA THR A 45 12.90 4.72 1.16
C THR A 45 11.41 4.99 1.08
N VAL A 46 11.01 6.13 1.62
CA VAL A 46 9.65 6.66 1.52
C VAL A 46 9.73 8.10 1.02
N ASN A 47 9.17 8.35 -0.15
CA ASN A 47 9.02 9.70 -0.68
C ASN A 47 7.58 10.23 -0.49
N LYS A 48 7.26 11.34 -1.16
CA LYS A 48 5.94 11.98 -1.07
C LYS A 48 4.80 11.05 -1.51
N HIS A 49 5.06 10.21 -2.52
CA HIS A 49 4.03 9.43 -3.21
C HIS A 49 4.25 7.92 -3.16
N ASN A 50 5.46 7.45 -2.89
CA ASN A 50 5.81 6.04 -2.95
C ASN A 50 6.58 5.58 -1.70
N ALA A 51 6.30 4.33 -1.31
CA ALA A 51 7.18 3.51 -0.49
C ALA A 51 7.97 2.59 -1.44
N ILE A 52 9.29 2.58 -1.34
CA ILE A 52 10.18 1.84 -2.24
C ILE A 52 10.78 0.67 -1.48
N PHE A 53 10.48 -0.54 -1.95
CA PHE A 53 10.95 -1.78 -1.38
C PHE A 53 12.01 -2.41 -2.27
N TYR A 54 12.98 -3.10 -1.65
CA TYR A 54 13.91 -3.98 -2.33
C TYR A 54 13.60 -5.44 -1.95
N TYR A 55 13.40 -6.29 -2.94
CA TYR A 55 13.11 -7.71 -2.76
C TYR A 55 13.53 -8.50 -3.99
N GLY A 56 14.23 -9.63 -3.80
CA GLY A 56 14.65 -10.51 -4.90
C GLY A 56 15.35 -9.79 -6.05
N GLU A 57 16.32 -8.92 -5.75
CA GLU A 57 17.08 -8.11 -6.73
C GLU A 57 16.27 -7.05 -7.51
N ASN A 58 15.03 -6.81 -7.11
CA ASN A 58 14.13 -5.84 -7.76
C ASN A 58 13.72 -4.72 -6.80
N PHE A 59 13.45 -3.54 -7.36
CA PHE A 59 12.87 -2.41 -6.65
C PHE A 59 11.38 -2.25 -7.00
N PHE A 60 10.55 -2.19 -5.96
CA PHE A 60 9.10 -2.04 -6.08
C PHE A 60 8.66 -0.72 -5.46
N GLU A 61 8.08 0.16 -6.27
CA GLU A 61 7.49 1.42 -5.81
C GLU A 61 5.98 1.22 -5.60
N VAL A 62 5.54 1.25 -4.34
CA VAL A 62 4.14 1.13 -3.96
C VAL A 62 3.58 2.51 -3.65
N TRP A 63 2.43 2.85 -4.24
CA TRP A 63 1.81 4.15 -4.07
C TRP A 63 1.22 4.33 -2.68
N ILE A 64 1.52 5.46 -2.03
CA ILE A 64 1.12 5.78 -0.66
C ILE A 64 0.39 7.13 -0.51
N ALA A 65 -0.07 7.73 -1.61
CA ALA A 65 -0.89 8.93 -1.58
C ALA A 65 -2.39 8.59 -1.55
N ASN A 66 -3.25 9.61 -1.33
CA ASN A 66 -4.71 9.51 -1.44
C ASN A 66 -5.33 8.37 -0.61
N ARG A 67 -4.97 8.30 0.69
CA ARG A 67 -5.54 7.31 1.62
C ARG A 67 -7.03 7.57 1.85
N TRP A 68 -7.92 6.57 1.78
CA TRP A 68 -7.73 5.15 1.40
C TRP A 68 -8.17 4.86 -0.05
N TYR A 69 -8.43 5.91 -0.82
CA TYR A 69 -9.05 5.91 -2.14
C TYR A 69 -8.21 5.22 -3.23
N ALA A 70 -6.91 5.54 -3.30
CA ALA A 70 -5.99 5.07 -4.34
C ALA A 70 -4.67 4.57 -3.73
N TYR A 71 -4.72 3.91 -2.57
CA TYR A 71 -3.54 3.56 -1.78
C TYR A 71 -3.12 2.10 -1.96
N GLY A 72 -1.82 1.84 -1.96
CA GLY A 72 -1.25 0.50 -1.89
C GLY A 72 -1.21 -0.28 -3.19
N TRP A 73 -1.34 0.37 -4.35
CA TRP A 73 -1.14 -0.27 -5.66
C TRP A 73 0.32 -0.15 -6.11
N LEU A 74 0.74 -1.07 -7.00
CA LEU A 74 2.08 -1.07 -7.58
C LEU A 74 2.22 0.07 -8.59
N ASN A 75 3.03 1.08 -8.28
CA ASN A 75 3.28 2.20 -9.17
C ASN A 75 4.38 1.91 -10.18
N ARG A 76 5.51 1.33 -9.74
CA ARG A 76 6.62 0.97 -10.63
C ARG A 76 7.36 -0.26 -10.14
N CYS A 77 7.94 -1.02 -11.07
CA CYS A 77 8.91 -2.06 -10.81
C CYS A 77 10.19 -1.74 -11.61
N ASN A 78 11.33 -1.61 -10.93
CA ASN A 78 12.61 -1.20 -11.52
C ASN A 78 12.48 0.06 -12.40
N GLY A 79 11.72 1.05 -11.92
CA GLY A 79 11.47 2.32 -12.63
C GLY A 79 10.50 2.24 -13.80
N ARG A 80 9.98 1.05 -14.16
CA ARG A 80 8.97 0.87 -15.20
C ARG A 80 7.59 0.83 -14.58
N SER A 81 6.65 1.59 -15.15
CA SER A 81 5.24 1.46 -14.77
C SER A 81 4.74 0.07 -15.17
N PRO A 82 3.94 -0.60 -14.33
CA PRO A 82 3.15 -1.73 -14.80
C PRO A 82 2.22 -1.24 -15.91
N ASP A 83 1.84 -2.12 -16.84
CA ASP A 83 0.82 -1.76 -17.84
C ASP A 83 -0.38 -1.15 -17.11
N ASP A 84 -0.93 -0.03 -17.62
CA ASP A 84 -1.98 0.75 -16.94
C ASP A 84 -3.20 -0.10 -16.51
N CYS A 85 -3.37 -1.27 -17.14
CA CYS A 85 -4.37 -2.30 -16.83
C CYS A 85 -4.12 -3.07 -15.50
N GLN A 86 -2.94 -2.97 -14.90
CA GLN A 86 -2.47 -3.81 -13.78
C GLN A 86 -2.47 -3.09 -12.42
N GLN A 87 -3.04 -1.88 -12.34
CA GLN A 87 -3.11 -1.13 -11.10
C GLN A 87 -4.30 -1.64 -10.27
N PHE A 88 -4.00 -2.42 -9.23
CA PHE A 88 -5.01 -3.02 -8.36
C PHE A 88 -4.85 -2.61 -6.90
N ARG A 89 -5.97 -2.58 -6.20
CA ARG A 89 -6.02 -2.34 -4.75
C ARG A 89 -5.86 -3.66 -3.99
N PRO A 90 -5.05 -3.72 -2.93
CA PRO A 90 -5.00 -4.87 -2.04
C PRO A 90 -6.18 -4.82 -1.03
N HIS A 91 -6.23 -5.77 -0.10
CA HIS A 91 -7.17 -5.70 1.02
C HIS A 91 -6.86 -4.52 1.93
N PHE A 92 -7.88 -4.01 2.61
CA PHE A 92 -7.73 -2.92 3.56
C PHE A 92 -6.73 -3.25 4.69
N ARG A 93 -6.73 -4.50 5.16
CA ARG A 93 -5.77 -4.97 6.15
C ARG A 93 -4.33 -4.76 5.67
N THR A 94 -4.03 -5.14 4.43
CA THR A 94 -2.71 -4.98 3.81
C THR A 94 -2.36 -3.51 3.60
N MET A 95 -3.30 -2.69 3.13
CA MET A 95 -3.12 -1.23 3.05
C MET A 95 -2.77 -0.63 4.43
N TYR A 96 -3.44 -1.07 5.49
CA TYR A 96 -3.18 -0.59 6.83
C TYR A 96 -1.81 -1.04 7.36
N ARG A 97 -1.39 -2.29 7.10
CA ARG A 97 -0.04 -2.77 7.41
C ARG A 97 1.03 -1.92 6.72
N LEU A 98 0.88 -1.70 5.41
CA LEU A 98 1.76 -0.79 4.65
C LEU A 98 1.80 0.60 5.27
N HIS A 99 0.65 1.14 5.68
CA HIS A 99 0.59 2.44 6.33
C HIS A 99 1.36 2.48 7.66
N GLN A 100 1.23 1.46 8.51
CA GLN A 100 1.96 1.37 9.77
C GLN A 100 3.48 1.34 9.53
N MET A 101 3.94 0.53 8.58
CA MET A 101 5.36 0.44 8.22
C MET A 101 5.91 1.78 7.71
N VAL A 102 5.18 2.46 6.81
CA VAL A 102 5.54 3.79 6.32
C VAL A 102 5.63 4.83 7.45
N GLN A 103 4.73 4.78 8.44
CA GLN A 103 4.78 5.68 9.59
C GLN A 103 5.92 5.34 10.54
N ALA A 104 6.27 4.07 10.71
CA ALA A 104 7.44 3.66 11.49
C ALA A 104 8.74 4.18 10.83
N TYR A 105 8.88 3.98 9.51
CA TYR A 105 10.02 4.47 8.75
C TYR A 105 10.19 5.99 8.87
N ARG A 106 9.11 6.76 8.67
CA ARG A 106 9.14 8.24 8.80
C ARG A 106 9.49 8.73 10.21
N ARG A 107 9.30 7.91 11.24
CA ARG A 107 9.67 8.23 12.63
C ARG A 107 11.11 7.83 12.97
N GLY A 108 11.85 7.21 12.04
CA GLY A 108 13.19 6.69 12.29
C GLY A 108 13.21 5.44 13.17
N THR A 109 12.10 4.67 13.20
CA THR A 109 11.96 3.46 14.02
C THR A 109 11.80 2.20 13.15
N ALA A 110 12.36 2.20 11.94
CA ALA A 110 12.32 1.08 11.00
C ALA A 110 13.69 0.44 10.90
#